data_AF-A0A7X7MU75-F1
#
_entry.id   AF-A0A7X7MU75-F1
#
_cell.length_a   1.000
_cell.length_b   1.000
_cell.length_c   1.000
_cell.angle_alpha   90.00
_cell.angle_beta   90.00
_cell.angle_gamma   90.00
#
_symmetry.space_group_name_H-M   'P 1'
#
loop_
_entity.id
_entity.type
_entity.pdbx_description
1 polymer ?
#
loop_
_entity_poly.entity_id
_entity_poly.type
_entity_poly.pdbx_seq_one_letter_code
_entity_poly.pdbx_strand_id
1 'polypeptide(L)'
;MSAYRPRRAWESPLYHAVAENLATFLADRQLRGRPVPFFVVRDFRAFLDCGVPAHGFLRVHCEACGRDRIVPFSCKGRGFCPSCCGRRMAETAARLIDETLPEAPVRQWVLTVPYALRFLLAYDREWIAAVHHVFLNTVFASLRRRTGLSSLGRNAKGGAVTFVQRFGDALNLNVHFHALALDGVYSETEDGALLFHPAGPPSDDEVGRVVARVARRVKGLLARRAEAGDFDAEPDSEDLLPALYG
;
A
#
# COMPACT_ATOMS: atom_id res chain seq x y z
N MET A 1 -1.44 -34.43 3.25
CA MET A 1 -0.91 -33.19 2.63
C MET A 1 -1.40 -33.12 1.20
N SER A 2 -2.04 -32.01 0.80
CA SER A 2 -2.47 -31.81 -0.60
C SER A 2 -1.24 -31.70 -1.51
N ALA A 3 -1.22 -32.45 -2.62
CA ALA A 3 -0.14 -32.34 -3.60
C ALA A 3 -0.23 -30.99 -4.32
N TYR A 4 0.91 -30.31 -4.52
CA TYR A 4 0.97 -29.09 -5.32
C TYR A 4 0.39 -29.34 -6.72
N ARG A 5 -0.62 -28.55 -7.09
CA ARG A 5 -1.21 -28.51 -8.43
C ARG A 5 -0.97 -27.12 -9.01
N PRO A 6 -0.30 -26.99 -10.18
CA PRO A 6 -0.23 -25.73 -10.89
C PRO A 6 -1.62 -25.18 -11.13
N ARG A 7 -1.81 -23.88 -10.88
CA ARG A 7 -3.06 -23.21 -11.23
C ARG A 7 -3.24 -23.19 -12.74
N ARG A 8 -4.48 -23.30 -13.22
CA ARG A 8 -4.82 -23.08 -14.63
C ARG A 8 -5.20 -21.61 -14.79
N ALA A 9 -4.19 -20.76 -15.02
CA ALA A 9 -4.36 -19.30 -15.02
C ALA A 9 -5.43 -18.83 -16.03
N TRP A 10 -5.44 -19.49 -17.19
CA TRP A 10 -6.34 -19.25 -18.31
C TRP A 10 -7.80 -19.62 -18.06
N GLU A 11 -8.14 -20.29 -16.95
CA GLU A 11 -9.53 -20.58 -16.61
C GLU A 11 -10.17 -19.47 -15.77
N SER A 12 -9.40 -18.47 -15.33
CA SER A 12 -9.93 -17.41 -14.47
C SER A 12 -10.64 -16.32 -15.29
N PRO A 13 -11.80 -15.80 -14.82
CA PRO A 13 -12.51 -14.72 -15.52
C PRO A 13 -11.66 -13.47 -15.76
N LEU A 14 -10.79 -13.12 -14.80
CA LEU A 14 -9.86 -11.99 -14.94
C LEU A 14 -8.83 -12.23 -16.05
N TYR A 15 -8.35 -13.48 -16.23
CA TYR A 15 -7.44 -13.80 -17.32
C TYR A 15 -8.11 -13.55 -18.67
N HIS A 16 -9.31 -14.08 -18.87
CA HIS A 16 -10.09 -13.87 -20.08
C HIS A 16 -10.33 -12.39 -20.37
N ALA A 17 -10.82 -11.65 -19.36
CA ALA A 17 -11.07 -10.21 -19.51
C ALA A 17 -9.82 -9.44 -19.96
N VAL A 18 -8.65 -9.74 -19.40
CA VAL A 18 -7.40 -9.09 -19.82
C VAL A 18 -6.94 -9.58 -21.20
N ALA A 19 -6.93 -10.89 -21.43
CA ALA A 19 -6.44 -11.49 -22.67
C ALA A 19 -7.23 -11.01 -23.89
N GLU A 20 -8.55 -10.91 -23.76
CA GLU A 20 -9.45 -10.52 -24.84
C GLU A 20 -9.45 -9.02 -25.10
N ASN A 21 -9.19 -8.18 -24.09
CA ASN A 21 -9.41 -6.72 -24.19
C ASN A 21 -8.12 -5.89 -24.15
N LEU A 22 -6.99 -6.41 -23.67
CA LEU A 22 -5.79 -5.59 -23.44
C LEU A 22 -5.28 -4.91 -24.71
N ALA A 23 -5.19 -5.62 -25.84
CA ALA A 23 -4.68 -5.05 -27.08
C ALA A 23 -5.58 -3.90 -27.58
N THR A 24 -6.90 -4.12 -27.60
CA THR A 24 -7.90 -3.12 -27.99
C THR A 24 -7.86 -1.90 -27.08
N PHE A 25 -7.79 -2.12 -25.77
CA PHE A 25 -7.67 -1.04 -24.78
C PHE A 25 -6.40 -0.20 -25.01
N LEU A 26 -5.24 -0.84 -25.20
CA LEU A 26 -3.98 -0.12 -25.42
C LEU A 26 -4.01 0.68 -26.74
N ALA A 27 -4.60 0.14 -27.80
CA ALA A 27 -4.77 0.85 -29.07
C ALA A 27 -5.70 2.06 -28.95
N ASP A 28 -6.85 1.93 -28.28
CA ASP A 28 -7.78 3.04 -28.02
C ASP A 28 -7.09 4.17 -27.22
N ARG A 29 -6.36 3.82 -26.16
CA ARG A 29 -5.62 4.80 -25.35
C ARG A 29 -4.55 5.55 -26.14
N GLN A 30 -3.87 4.86 -27.05
CA GLN A 30 -2.90 5.49 -27.95
C GLN A 30 -3.58 6.45 -28.93
N LEU A 31 -4.70 6.04 -29.54
CA LEU A 31 -5.45 6.86 -30.49
C LEU A 31 -5.99 8.14 -29.85
N ARG A 32 -6.37 8.09 -28.57
CA ARG A 32 -6.83 9.26 -27.80
C ARG A 32 -5.70 10.15 -27.26
N GLY A 33 -4.45 9.90 -27.63
CA GLY A 33 -3.29 10.66 -27.13
C GLY A 33 -3.02 10.49 -25.64
N ARG A 34 -3.60 9.47 -24.98
CA ARG A 34 -3.47 9.23 -23.53
C ARG A 34 -2.90 7.83 -23.25
N PRO A 35 -1.65 7.55 -23.68
CA PRO A 35 -1.05 6.23 -23.58
C PRO A 35 -0.98 5.72 -22.14
N VAL A 36 -1.11 4.40 -21.99
CA VAL A 36 -1.00 3.75 -20.69
C VAL A 36 0.47 3.70 -20.27
N PRO A 37 0.82 4.04 -19.01
CA PRO A 37 2.21 4.00 -18.56
C PRO A 37 2.84 2.61 -18.75
N PHE A 38 4.12 2.59 -19.16
CA PHE A 38 4.84 1.35 -19.48
C PHE A 38 4.76 0.29 -18.37
N PHE A 39 4.89 0.68 -17.11
CA PHE A 39 4.84 -0.26 -15.99
C PHE A 39 3.48 -0.94 -15.85
N VAL A 40 2.38 -0.28 -16.22
CA VAL A 40 1.04 -0.88 -16.23
C VAL A 40 0.93 -1.90 -17.37
N VAL A 41 1.40 -1.56 -18.57
CA VAL A 41 1.42 -2.47 -19.73
C VAL A 41 2.25 -3.72 -19.42
N ARG A 42 3.45 -3.54 -18.84
CA ARG A 42 4.32 -4.61 -18.39
C ARG A 42 3.60 -5.54 -17.41
N ASP A 43 2.91 -4.98 -16.42
CA ASP A 43 2.24 -5.77 -15.39
C ASP A 43 1.05 -6.59 -15.94
N PHE A 44 0.29 -6.04 -16.90
CA PHE A 44 -0.75 -6.77 -17.64
C PHE A 44 -0.18 -7.93 -18.47
N ARG A 45 0.90 -7.69 -19.21
CA ARG A 45 1.55 -8.75 -19.99
C ARG A 45 2.13 -9.84 -19.08
N ALA A 46 2.84 -9.45 -18.01
CA ALA A 46 3.37 -10.40 -17.05
C ALA A 46 2.27 -11.22 -16.35
N PHE A 47 1.08 -10.64 -16.14
CA PHE A 47 -0.07 -11.38 -15.62
C PHE A 47 -0.56 -12.46 -16.59
N LEU A 48 -0.62 -12.18 -17.90
CA LEU A 48 -0.99 -13.16 -18.91
C LEU A 48 0.03 -14.31 -19.01
N ASP A 49 1.31 -14.03 -18.75
CA ASP A 49 2.33 -15.08 -18.72
C ASP A 49 2.32 -15.91 -17.42
N CYS A 50 1.78 -15.34 -16.35
CA CYS A 50 1.88 -15.89 -15.00
C CYS A 50 1.20 -17.25 -14.90
N GLY A 51 1.93 -18.27 -14.44
CA GLY A 51 1.38 -19.60 -14.22
C GLY A 51 1.19 -20.44 -15.48
N VAL A 52 1.68 -19.97 -16.64
CA VAL A 52 1.54 -20.65 -17.92
C VAL A 52 2.88 -21.31 -18.29
N PRO A 53 2.96 -22.66 -18.37
CA PRO A 53 4.21 -23.37 -18.65
C PRO A 53 4.91 -22.96 -19.95
N ALA A 54 4.15 -22.58 -20.98
CA ALA A 54 4.70 -22.12 -22.26
C ALA A 54 5.57 -20.85 -22.12
N HIS A 55 5.37 -20.07 -21.04
CA HIS A 55 6.17 -18.88 -20.72
C HIS A 55 7.27 -19.16 -19.68
N GLY A 56 7.56 -20.44 -19.41
CA GLY A 56 8.67 -20.90 -18.58
C GLY A 56 8.25 -21.58 -17.28
N PHE A 57 9.09 -22.53 -16.85
CA PHE A 57 8.85 -23.34 -15.65
C PHE A 57 10.15 -23.91 -15.07
N LEU A 58 10.09 -24.34 -13.81
CA LEU A 58 11.07 -25.22 -13.20
C LEU A 58 10.55 -26.66 -13.20
N ARG A 59 11.44 -27.62 -13.45
CA ARG A 59 11.18 -29.03 -13.18
C ARG A 59 11.78 -29.38 -11.84
N VAL A 60 10.94 -29.76 -10.88
CA VAL A 60 11.36 -30.22 -9.55
C VAL A 60 11.29 -31.74 -9.56
N HIS A 61 12.46 -32.39 -9.44
CA HIS A 61 12.58 -33.84 -9.32
C HIS A 61 12.67 -34.24 -7.85
N CYS A 62 11.95 -35.29 -7.44
CA CYS A 62 12.08 -35.85 -6.10
C CYS A 62 12.85 -37.17 -6.16
N GLU A 63 14.09 -37.18 -5.65
CA GLU A 63 14.96 -38.37 -5.67
C GLU A 63 14.37 -39.55 -4.88
N ALA A 64 13.60 -39.29 -3.82
CA ALA A 64 13.01 -40.33 -2.98
C ALA A 64 11.86 -41.10 -3.66
N CYS A 65 11.08 -40.44 -4.54
CA CYS A 65 9.92 -41.07 -5.19
C CYS A 65 9.97 -41.08 -6.71
N GLY A 66 11.04 -40.55 -7.31
CA GLY A 66 11.29 -40.47 -8.76
C GLY A 66 10.34 -39.57 -9.54
N ARG A 67 9.41 -38.86 -8.89
CA ARG A 67 8.39 -38.04 -9.57
C ARG A 67 8.91 -36.66 -9.91
N ASP A 68 8.66 -36.25 -11.14
CA ASP A 68 8.86 -34.88 -11.62
C ASP A 68 7.59 -34.04 -11.41
N ARG A 69 7.78 -32.76 -11.09
CA ARG A 69 6.72 -31.75 -11.10
C ARG A 69 7.14 -30.50 -11.86
N ILE A 70 6.23 -29.99 -12.67
CA ILE A 70 6.39 -28.71 -13.33
C ILE A 70 5.86 -27.61 -12.43
N VAL A 71 6.66 -26.58 -12.21
CA VAL A 71 6.32 -25.37 -11.46
C VAL A 71 6.45 -24.18 -12.40
N PRO A 72 5.34 -23.69 -12.97
CA PRO A 72 5.38 -22.54 -13.87
C PRO A 72 5.88 -21.28 -13.17
N PHE A 73 6.53 -20.40 -13.92
CA PHE A 73 6.95 -19.11 -13.39
C PHE A 73 5.75 -18.23 -13.03
N SER A 74 5.94 -17.38 -12.03
CA SER A 74 4.95 -16.42 -11.57
C SER A 74 5.39 -15.01 -11.92
N CYS A 75 4.43 -14.10 -12.12
CA CYS A 75 4.74 -12.69 -12.40
C CYS A 75 5.39 -11.99 -11.21
N LYS A 76 5.30 -12.56 -10.01
CA LYS A 76 5.79 -11.97 -8.75
C LYS A 76 5.24 -10.56 -8.52
N GLY A 77 4.13 -10.19 -9.14
CA GLY A 77 3.50 -8.87 -8.99
C GLY A 77 2.77 -8.69 -7.66
N ARG A 78 2.47 -7.44 -7.31
CA ARG A 78 1.67 -7.03 -6.13
C ARG A 78 0.40 -6.24 -6.51
N GLY A 79 0.10 -6.16 -7.80
CA GLY A 79 -1.09 -5.48 -8.32
C GLY A 79 -2.31 -6.39 -8.31
N PHE A 80 -2.85 -6.64 -9.49
CA PHE A 80 -4.15 -7.30 -9.67
C PHE A 80 -4.07 -8.82 -9.88
N CYS A 81 -2.87 -9.42 -10.02
CA CYS A 81 -2.73 -10.88 -10.14
C CYS A 81 -3.14 -11.56 -8.81
N PRO A 82 -4.29 -12.26 -8.73
CA PRO A 82 -4.83 -12.71 -7.44
C PRO A 82 -3.92 -13.72 -6.75
N SER A 83 -3.31 -14.63 -7.52
CA SER A 83 -2.41 -15.66 -7.00
C SER A 83 -1.10 -15.08 -6.45
N CYS A 84 -0.44 -14.19 -7.19
CA CYS A 84 0.83 -13.60 -6.74
C CYS A 84 0.61 -12.59 -5.62
N CYS A 85 -0.45 -11.79 -5.70
CA CYS A 85 -0.81 -10.83 -4.66
C CYS A 85 -1.15 -11.57 -3.35
N GLY A 86 -2.04 -12.57 -3.41
CA GLY A 86 -2.41 -13.37 -2.23
C GLY A 86 -1.21 -14.09 -1.60
N ARG A 87 -0.34 -14.71 -2.42
CA ARG A 87 0.90 -15.33 -1.92
C ARG A 87 1.80 -14.30 -1.22
N ARG A 88 2.04 -13.15 -1.84
CA ARG A 88 2.89 -12.11 -1.24
C ARG A 88 2.26 -11.48 -0.01
N MET A 89 0.93 -11.38 0.06
CA MET A 89 0.23 -10.93 1.28
C MET A 89 0.50 -11.91 2.43
N ALA A 90 0.34 -13.22 2.18
CA ALA A 90 0.63 -14.25 3.18
C ALA A 90 2.11 -14.25 3.61
N GLU A 91 3.05 -14.18 2.65
CA GLU A 91 4.48 -14.08 2.93
C GLU A 91 4.83 -12.81 3.73
N THR A 92 4.21 -11.67 3.39
CA THR A 92 4.42 -10.41 4.12
C THR A 92 3.87 -10.51 5.54
N ALA A 93 2.69 -11.11 5.73
CA ALA A 93 2.11 -11.31 7.05
C ALA A 93 2.98 -12.20 7.93
N ALA A 94 3.43 -13.36 7.42
CA ALA A 94 4.34 -14.26 8.12
C ALA A 94 5.62 -13.52 8.54
N ARG A 95 6.29 -12.82 7.60
CA ARG A 95 7.49 -12.06 7.90
C ARG A 95 7.27 -10.95 8.94
N LEU A 96 6.10 -10.30 8.91
CA LEU A 96 5.78 -9.29 9.90
C LEU A 96 5.64 -9.88 11.30
N ILE A 97 4.99 -11.04 11.44
CA ILE A 97 4.77 -11.72 12.72
C ILE A 97 6.06 -12.36 13.22
N ASP A 98 6.79 -13.05 12.35
CA ASP A 98 7.92 -13.91 12.74
C ASP A 98 9.23 -13.13 12.90
N GLU A 99 9.42 -12.04 12.15
CA GLU A 99 10.74 -11.37 12.04
C GLU A 99 10.73 -9.86 12.32
N THR A 100 9.58 -9.18 12.29
CA THR A 100 9.54 -7.70 12.25
C THR A 100 8.86 -7.06 13.44
N LEU A 101 7.65 -7.50 13.78
CA LEU A 101 6.88 -6.94 14.88
C LEU A 101 7.35 -7.54 16.20
N PRO A 102 7.62 -6.72 17.23
CA PRO A 102 7.90 -7.24 18.56
C PRO A 102 6.65 -7.90 19.16
N GLU A 103 6.84 -8.69 20.22
CA GLU A 103 5.76 -9.20 21.07
C GLU A 103 5.09 -8.04 21.85
N ALA A 104 4.29 -7.24 21.14
CA ALA A 104 3.56 -6.10 21.68
C ALA A 104 2.20 -5.97 20.98
N PRO A 105 1.17 -5.40 21.64
CA PRO A 105 -0.11 -5.14 21.01
C PRO A 105 0.04 -4.25 19.77
N VAL A 106 -0.70 -4.58 18.70
CA VAL A 106 -0.71 -3.82 17.44
C VAL A 106 -2.14 -3.41 17.12
N ARG A 107 -2.30 -2.18 16.62
CA ARG A 107 -3.58 -1.61 16.20
C ARG A 107 -3.50 -1.09 14.77
N GLN A 108 -4.54 -1.35 14.00
CA GLN A 108 -4.69 -0.78 12.67
C GLN A 108 -5.26 0.65 12.77
N TRP A 109 -4.58 1.59 12.11
CA TRP A 109 -5.05 2.94 11.85
C TRP A 109 -5.21 3.13 10.35
N VAL A 110 -6.39 3.59 9.92
CA VAL A 110 -6.67 3.86 8.50
C VAL A 110 -6.88 5.35 8.30
N LEU A 111 -6.09 5.96 7.41
CA LEU A 111 -6.32 7.34 6.96
C LEU A 111 -6.80 7.33 5.51
N THR A 112 -8.08 7.62 5.33
CA THR A 112 -8.67 7.92 4.02
C THR A 112 -8.67 9.43 3.81
N VAL A 113 -8.11 9.89 2.69
CA VAL A 113 -8.04 11.32 2.41
C VAL A 113 -9.29 11.82 1.67
N PRO A 114 -9.63 13.13 1.79
CA PRO A 114 -10.72 13.74 1.03
C PRO A 114 -10.53 13.59 -0.48
N TYR A 115 -11.64 13.58 -1.22
CA TYR A 115 -11.66 13.29 -2.66
C TYR A 115 -10.64 14.11 -3.47
N ALA A 116 -10.62 15.44 -3.31
CA ALA A 116 -9.69 16.32 -4.01
C ALA A 116 -8.21 15.95 -3.76
N LEU A 117 -7.87 15.52 -2.54
CA LEU A 117 -6.51 15.18 -2.18
C LEU A 117 -6.06 13.84 -2.80
N ARG A 118 -6.99 12.97 -3.20
CA ARG A 118 -6.66 11.68 -3.83
C ARG A 118 -5.97 11.86 -5.18
N PHE A 119 -6.36 12.87 -5.95
CA PHE A 119 -5.75 13.17 -7.25
C PHE A 119 -4.31 13.62 -7.11
N LEU A 120 -4.05 14.53 -6.17
CA LEU A 120 -2.71 14.98 -5.84
C LEU A 120 -1.81 13.82 -5.41
N LEU A 121 -2.34 12.93 -4.58
CA LEU A 121 -1.59 11.78 -4.06
C LEU A 121 -1.54 10.59 -5.03
N ALA A 122 -2.23 10.60 -6.16
CA ALA A 122 -2.33 9.42 -7.03
C ALA A 122 -0.94 8.97 -7.54
N TYR A 123 -0.15 9.94 -8.00
CA TYR A 123 1.16 9.72 -8.63
C TYR A 123 2.31 10.49 -7.96
N ASP A 124 2.02 11.46 -7.09
CA ASP A 124 3.07 12.23 -6.43
C ASP A 124 3.58 11.53 -5.16
N ARG A 125 4.78 10.97 -5.28
CA ARG A 125 5.46 10.25 -4.19
C ARG A 125 5.80 11.16 -3.00
N GLU A 126 6.07 12.45 -3.24
CA GLU A 126 6.44 13.39 -2.20
C GLU A 126 5.23 13.80 -1.39
N TRP A 127 4.09 14.03 -2.05
CA TRP A 127 2.83 14.26 -1.38
C TRP A 127 2.39 13.06 -0.55
N ILE A 128 2.52 11.83 -1.08
CA ILE A 128 2.27 10.61 -0.31
C ILE A 128 3.15 10.58 0.94
N ALA A 129 4.46 10.78 0.79
CA ALA A 129 5.41 10.72 1.90
C ALA A 129 5.12 11.81 2.95
N ALA A 130 4.80 13.03 2.52
CA ALA A 130 4.52 14.14 3.43
C ALA A 130 3.22 13.93 4.21
N VAL A 131 2.14 13.49 3.56
CA VAL A 131 0.87 13.16 4.24
C VAL A 131 1.05 11.96 5.17
N HIS A 132 1.77 10.92 4.74
CA HIS A 132 2.10 9.76 5.56
C HIS A 132 2.89 10.13 6.82
N HIS A 133 3.89 11.00 6.68
CA HIS A 133 4.69 11.51 7.79
C HIS A 133 3.84 12.33 8.77
N VAL A 134 2.93 13.17 8.29
CA VAL A 134 1.98 13.90 9.15
C VAL A 134 1.08 12.92 9.92
N PHE A 135 0.56 11.90 9.24
CA PHE A 135 -0.31 10.88 9.81
C PHE A 135 0.38 10.10 10.94
N LEU A 136 1.50 9.43 10.65
CA LEU A 136 2.19 8.60 11.64
C LEU A 136 2.70 9.42 12.84
N ASN A 137 3.25 10.62 12.62
CA ASN A 137 3.67 11.46 13.73
C ASN A 137 2.51 11.88 14.63
N THR A 138 1.32 12.07 14.06
CA THR A 138 0.12 12.40 14.82
C THR A 138 -0.37 11.21 15.64
N VAL A 139 -0.34 10.00 15.06
CA VAL A 139 -0.64 8.74 15.77
C VAL A 139 0.36 8.50 16.90
N PHE A 140 1.67 8.62 16.65
CA PHE A 140 2.70 8.44 17.67
C PHE A 140 2.62 9.49 18.78
N ALA A 141 2.30 10.75 18.45
CA ALA A 141 2.01 11.76 19.46
C ALA A 141 0.76 11.41 20.28
N SER A 142 -0.23 10.73 19.69
CA SER A 142 -1.39 10.21 20.41
C SER A 142 -1.01 9.09 21.39
N LEU A 143 -0.20 8.13 20.94
CA LEU A 143 0.30 7.04 21.78
C LEU A 143 1.07 7.56 23.00
N ARG A 144 1.97 8.53 22.82
CA ARG A 144 2.70 9.17 23.93
C ARG A 144 1.80 9.89 24.93
N ARG A 145 0.70 10.51 24.47
CA ARG A 145 -0.27 11.11 25.39
C ARG A 145 -1.01 10.06 26.20
N ARG A 146 -1.52 9.02 25.54
CA ARG A 146 -2.29 7.95 26.19
C ARG A 146 -1.47 7.08 27.14
N THR A 147 -0.14 7.08 27.00
CA THR A 147 0.80 6.40 27.91
C THR A 147 1.33 7.29 29.02
N GLY A 148 0.93 8.57 29.08
CA GLY A 148 1.47 9.54 30.04
C GLY A 148 2.90 10.02 29.74
N LEU A 149 3.55 9.51 28.69
CA LEU A 149 4.94 9.79 28.32
C LEU A 149 5.11 10.96 27.35
N SER A 150 4.25 11.98 27.47
CA SER A 150 4.32 13.15 26.59
C SER A 150 5.60 13.96 26.80
N SER A 151 6.08 14.05 28.04
CA SER A 151 7.31 14.75 28.42
C SER A 151 8.56 14.13 27.80
N LEU A 152 8.57 12.81 27.57
CA LEU A 152 9.69 12.13 26.92
C LEU A 152 9.81 12.45 25.43
N GLY A 153 8.79 13.04 24.80
CA GLY A 153 8.87 13.53 23.43
C GLY A 153 9.41 12.48 22.46
N ARG A 154 10.59 12.72 21.88
CA ARG A 154 11.22 11.79 20.92
C ARG A 154 11.91 10.59 21.56
N ASN A 155 12.06 10.56 22.89
CA ASN A 155 12.65 9.44 23.63
C ASN A 155 11.62 8.33 23.91
N ALA A 156 10.32 8.62 23.71
CA ALA A 156 9.27 7.61 23.65
C ALA A 156 8.93 7.29 22.17
N LYS A 157 9.37 6.12 21.69
CA LYS A 157 9.30 5.69 20.28
C LYS A 157 8.09 4.80 20.03
N GLY A 158 7.25 5.20 19.09
CA GLY A 158 6.28 4.29 18.45
C GLY A 158 6.92 3.54 17.28
N GLY A 159 6.24 2.51 16.80
CA GLY A 159 6.60 1.78 15.58
C GLY A 159 5.36 1.54 14.73
N ALA A 160 5.51 1.57 13.40
CA ALA A 160 4.43 1.21 12.50
C ALA A 160 4.92 0.68 11.15
N VAL A 161 4.16 -0.24 10.56
CA VAL A 161 4.28 -0.66 9.17
C VAL A 161 3.08 -0.11 8.40
N THR A 162 3.31 0.56 7.27
CA THR A 162 2.23 1.17 6.48
C THR A 162 2.14 0.58 5.08
N PHE A 163 0.91 0.25 4.67
CA PHE A 163 0.55 -0.09 3.30
C PHE A 163 -0.27 1.06 2.71
N VAL A 164 0.18 1.60 1.57
CA VAL A 164 -0.54 2.62 0.82
C VAL A 164 -1.36 1.93 -0.26
N GLN A 165 -2.68 2.08 -0.18
CA GLN A 165 -3.60 1.61 -1.22
C GLN A 165 -4.08 2.80 -2.04
N ARG A 166 -4.31 2.58 -3.34
CA ARG A 166 -4.70 3.62 -4.31
C ARG A 166 -6.07 3.38 -4.95
N PHE A 167 -6.76 2.33 -4.53
CA PHE A 167 -8.03 1.90 -5.12
C PHE A 167 -9.06 1.60 -4.04
N GLY A 168 -10.33 1.87 -4.32
CA GLY A 168 -11.46 1.39 -3.51
C GLY A 168 -11.97 0.04 -4.02
N ASP A 169 -13.01 -0.49 -3.38
CA ASP A 169 -13.61 -1.78 -3.75
C ASP A 169 -14.16 -1.78 -5.19
N ALA A 170 -14.59 -0.62 -5.69
CA ALA A 170 -15.02 -0.41 -7.08
C ALA A 170 -13.87 -0.11 -8.05
N LEU A 171 -12.60 -0.31 -7.63
CA LEU A 171 -11.37 0.05 -8.38
C LEU A 171 -11.24 1.54 -8.73
N ASN A 172 -12.06 2.40 -8.14
CA ASN A 172 -11.96 3.85 -8.26
C ASN A 172 -10.74 4.38 -7.49
N LEU A 173 -10.19 5.53 -7.93
CA LEU A 173 -9.08 6.17 -7.23
C LEU A 173 -9.46 6.48 -5.77
N ASN A 174 -8.79 5.81 -4.85
CA ASN A 174 -8.98 5.98 -3.42
C ASN A 174 -7.64 5.82 -2.71
N VAL A 175 -6.88 6.91 -2.59
CA VAL A 175 -5.60 6.87 -1.87
C VAL A 175 -5.86 6.86 -0.37
N HIS A 176 -5.38 5.83 0.30
CA HIS A 176 -5.51 5.69 1.75
C HIS A 176 -4.36 4.88 2.35
N PHE A 177 -4.11 5.09 3.64
CA PHE A 177 -3.00 4.51 4.38
C PHE A 177 -3.52 3.52 5.40
N HIS A 178 -3.12 2.25 5.31
CA HIS A 178 -3.30 1.27 6.38
C HIS A 178 -2.00 1.18 7.19
N ALA A 179 -1.99 1.71 8.40
CA ALA A 179 -0.85 1.64 9.32
C ALA A 179 -1.14 0.61 10.42
N LEU A 180 -0.31 -0.44 10.50
CA LEU A 180 -0.22 -1.32 11.66
C LEU A 180 0.75 -0.67 12.63
N ALA A 181 0.24 0.01 13.65
CA ALA A 181 1.04 0.71 14.65
C ALA A 181 1.05 -0.07 15.97
N LEU A 182 2.19 -0.09 16.67
CA LEU A 182 2.23 -0.57 18.05
C LEU A 182 1.22 0.21 18.90
N ASP A 183 0.44 -0.47 19.73
CA ASP A 183 -0.53 0.16 20.63
C ASP A 183 0.15 0.56 21.94
N GLY A 184 1.23 1.31 21.81
CA GLY A 184 2.10 1.77 22.90
C GLY A 184 3.37 2.43 22.36
N VAL A 185 4.30 2.72 23.26
CA VAL A 185 5.61 3.29 22.92
C VAL A 185 6.71 2.61 23.71
N TYR A 186 7.91 2.53 23.15
CA TYR A 186 9.11 2.15 23.87
C TYR A 186 9.80 3.37 24.45
N SER A 187 10.31 3.27 25.68
CA SER A 187 11.32 4.20 26.22
C SER A 187 12.59 3.42 26.54
N GLU A 188 13.73 4.08 26.43
CA GLU A 188 15.01 3.55 26.89
C GLU A 188 15.20 3.90 28.38
N THR A 189 15.60 2.92 29.17
CA THR A 189 15.99 3.10 30.58
C THR A 189 17.42 3.64 30.68
N GLU A 190 17.84 4.08 31.87
CA GLU A 190 19.21 4.56 32.08
C GLU A 190 20.28 3.49 31.74
N ASP A 191 19.95 2.22 31.95
CA ASP A 191 20.81 1.07 31.64
C ASP A 191 20.73 0.62 30.15
N GLY A 192 20.04 1.36 29.29
CA GLY A 192 19.90 1.07 27.86
C GLY A 192 18.85 0.00 27.51
N ALA A 193 18.13 -0.55 28.49
CA ALA A 193 17.05 -1.50 28.23
C ALA A 193 15.81 -0.79 27.67
N LEU A 194 15.15 -1.43 26.69
CA LEU A 194 13.90 -0.93 26.10
C LEU A 194 12.69 -1.42 26.89
N LEU A 195 11.90 -0.49 27.43
CA LEU A 195 10.65 -0.76 28.14
C LEU A 195 9.46 -0.38 27.28
N PHE A 196 8.53 -1.33 27.07
CA PHE A 196 7.28 -1.08 26.37
C PHE A 196 6.20 -0.54 27.31
N HIS A 197 5.57 0.55 26.91
CA HIS A 197 4.45 1.18 27.62
C HIS A 197 3.18 1.03 26.79
N PRO A 198 2.25 0.13 27.16
CA PRO A 198 1.02 -0.07 26.42
C PRO A 198 0.10 1.14 26.56
N ALA A 199 -0.55 1.54 25.48
CA ALA A 199 -1.63 2.50 25.50
C ALA A 199 -2.97 1.77 25.70
N GLY A 200 -3.83 2.26 26.59
CA GLY A 200 -5.23 1.81 26.63
C GLY A 200 -5.96 2.14 25.32
N PRO A 201 -7.08 1.47 24.97
CA PRO A 201 -7.79 1.69 23.70
C PRO A 201 -8.18 3.16 23.50
N PRO A 202 -8.16 3.69 22.26
CA PRO A 202 -8.52 5.09 22.02
C PRO A 202 -10.03 5.27 22.17
N SER A 203 -10.46 6.36 22.79
CA SER A 203 -11.84 6.82 22.71
C SER A 203 -12.10 7.51 21.37
N ASP A 204 -13.37 7.70 21.02
CA ASP A 204 -13.78 8.47 19.84
C ASP A 204 -13.22 9.90 19.88
N ASP A 205 -13.14 10.51 21.06
CA ASP A 205 -12.52 11.82 21.25
C ASP A 205 -11.01 11.82 20.93
N GLU A 206 -10.28 10.75 21.28
CA GLU A 206 -8.86 10.62 20.90
C GLU A 206 -8.71 10.44 19.38
N VAL A 207 -9.58 9.66 18.75
CA VAL A 207 -9.61 9.51 17.30
C VAL A 207 -9.93 10.86 16.63
N GLY A 208 -10.94 11.58 17.12
CA GLY A 208 -11.29 12.93 16.67
C GLY A 208 -10.14 13.93 16.81
N ARG A 209 -9.39 13.88 17.93
CA ARG A 209 -8.17 14.68 18.12
C ARG A 209 -7.09 14.35 17.09
N VAL A 210 -6.89 13.08 16.77
CA VAL A 210 -5.95 12.65 15.72
C VAL A 210 -6.40 13.18 14.35
N VAL A 211 -7.66 12.98 13.98
CA VAL A 211 -8.23 13.46 12.70
C VAL A 211 -8.07 14.97 12.57
N ALA A 212 -8.49 15.75 13.57
CA ALA A 212 -8.39 17.20 13.55
C ALA A 212 -6.93 17.69 13.43
N ARG A 213 -5.99 17.01 14.08
CA ARG A 213 -4.57 17.35 14.01
C ARG A 213 -3.94 16.98 12.67
N VAL A 214 -4.29 15.82 12.09
CA VAL A 214 -3.88 15.47 10.72
C VAL A 214 -4.42 16.49 9.73
N ALA A 215 -5.73 16.78 9.78
CA ALA A 215 -6.37 17.72 8.87
C ALA A 215 -5.73 19.11 8.92
N ARG A 216 -5.48 19.66 10.12
CA ARG A 216 -4.81 20.95 10.30
C ARG A 216 -3.40 20.95 9.71
N ARG A 217 -2.62 19.89 9.95
CA ARG A 217 -1.23 19.79 9.47
C ARG A 217 -1.13 19.60 7.97
N VAL A 218 -2.05 18.82 7.37
CA VAL A 218 -2.14 18.66 5.91
C VAL A 218 -2.57 19.97 5.26
N LYS A 219 -3.55 20.70 5.80
CA LYS A 219 -3.92 22.04 5.31
C LYS A 219 -2.74 23.01 5.36
N GLY A 220 -1.98 23.03 6.46
CA GLY A 220 -0.78 23.85 6.56
C GLY A 220 0.33 23.43 5.59
N LEU A 221 0.44 22.14 5.26
CA LEU A 221 1.37 21.66 4.23
C LEU A 221 0.96 22.13 2.84
N LEU A 222 -0.33 22.06 2.51
CA LEU A 222 -0.90 22.60 1.26
C LEU A 222 -0.61 24.10 1.13
N ALA A 223 -0.89 24.89 2.16
CA ALA A 223 -0.65 26.33 2.14
C ALA A 223 0.82 26.68 1.89
N ARG A 224 1.76 26.04 2.61
CA ARG A 224 3.20 26.29 2.41
C ARG A 224 3.71 25.92 1.02
N ARG A 225 3.19 24.84 0.44
CA ARG A 225 3.57 24.41 -0.91
C ARG A 225 2.95 25.31 -1.98
N ALA A 226 1.75 25.83 -1.74
CA ALA A 226 1.16 26.87 -2.60
C ALA A 226 1.98 28.16 -2.57
N GLU A 227 2.40 28.62 -1.39
CA GLU A 227 3.29 29.80 -1.25
C GLU A 227 4.65 29.59 -1.93
N ALA A 228 5.10 28.34 -2.08
CA ALA A 228 6.33 27.97 -2.77
C ALA A 228 6.17 27.81 -4.30
N GLY A 229 4.95 27.98 -4.83
CA GLY A 229 4.66 27.88 -6.26
C GLY A 229 4.46 26.44 -6.79
N ASP A 230 4.29 25.44 -5.90
CA ASP A 230 4.11 24.03 -6.32
C ASP A 230 2.80 23.80 -7.12
N PHE A 231 1.88 24.77 -7.12
CA PHE A 231 0.61 24.71 -7.84
C PHE A 231 0.48 25.79 -8.94
N ASP A 232 1.53 26.57 -9.21
CA ASP A 232 1.51 27.70 -10.17
C ASP A 232 1.71 27.28 -11.62
N ALA A 233 1.94 26.00 -11.88
CA ALA A 233 1.67 25.46 -13.20
C ALA A 233 0.15 25.38 -13.33
N GLU A 234 -0.46 26.36 -14.00
CA GLU A 234 -1.67 26.06 -14.76
C GLU A 234 -1.32 24.81 -15.57
N PRO A 235 -1.93 23.64 -15.27
CA PRO A 235 -2.00 22.63 -16.30
C PRO A 235 -2.72 23.33 -17.44
N ASP A 236 -2.18 23.28 -18.65
CA ASP A 236 -2.88 23.76 -19.85
C ASP A 236 -4.36 23.43 -19.65
N SER A 237 -5.18 24.48 -19.55
CA SER A 237 -6.54 24.42 -19.00
C SER A 237 -7.49 23.47 -19.75
N GLU A 238 -6.98 22.83 -20.82
CA GLU A 238 -7.59 21.73 -21.55
C GLU A 238 -7.34 20.33 -20.95
N ASP A 239 -6.42 20.13 -20.00
CA ASP A 239 -5.92 18.77 -19.69
C ASP A 239 -6.10 18.26 -18.25
N LEU A 240 -6.57 19.06 -17.29
CA LEU A 240 -6.95 18.54 -15.96
C LEU A 240 -8.44 18.44 -15.67
N LEU A 241 -9.30 19.23 -16.32
CA LEU A 241 -10.74 19.20 -16.04
C LEU A 241 -11.54 18.28 -16.98
N PRO A 242 -11.30 18.25 -18.31
CA PRO A 242 -11.92 17.25 -19.17
C PRO A 242 -11.42 15.83 -18.87
N ALA A 243 -10.15 15.65 -18.49
CA ALA A 243 -9.62 14.34 -18.08
C ALA A 243 -10.25 13.77 -16.79
N LEU A 244 -10.95 14.59 -15.99
CA LEU A 244 -11.53 14.18 -14.71
C LEU A 244 -13.06 14.03 -14.73
N TYR A 245 -13.76 14.51 -15.75
CA TYR A 245 -15.22 14.33 -15.90
C TYR A 245 -15.72 14.04 -17.34
N GLY A 246 -14.84 13.78 -18.31
CA GLY A 246 -15.19 13.36 -19.69
C GLY A 246 -13.99 13.26 -20.61
#